data_AF-A0A375YDI4-F1
#
_entry.id   AF-A0A375YDI4-F1
#
_cell.length_a   1.000
_cell.length_b   1.000
_cell.length_c   1.000
_cell.angle_alpha   90.00
_cell.angle_beta   90.00
_cell.angle_gamma   90.00
#
_symmetry.space_group_name_H-M   'P 1'
#
loop_
_entity.id
_entity.type
_entity.pdbx_description
1 polymer ?
#
loop_
_entity_poly.entity_id
_entity_poly.type
_entity_poly.pdbx_seq_one_letter_code
_entity_poly.pdbx_strand_id
1 'polypeptide(L)'
;MSTARHRKARRSEDFAVRRWLHAGAVTAGMGAALLGFGLLGAEIATAAADTGSESASSGATNAGPSAGEDRGSTTSDADASDAASDSGSGATGTADNADADTDTDTDDTDTDDADDDAVAERVSVKPKSHRATAAAETESDDATAESEDAAAEADDGAAADGDDTTAVAEPPVRSTANVDSDEEPADEDEYDWPVAPAPYVSPQSAYQIRVAEILDDWTARHQEWVDSLQISDERKERMQESFLAMRRTFFNQAPTVAPVQITGVLTGAVTGHLGGDDPDGDRLVYILTKAPTSGSVTINRDGTYSYTPGDDFNGVDTFRVAAIDLGLHMNLLQLLRPVSSGVATSLINQGAIKLEFTDKTSSDDWNAERLAALREAAEELIEYFRVTAPVTLTYDLTEDEDDDDSTLASASSPLVQSTPGFWKSVVQQKLQDGVDANGAAADGEIEWNWNKLWGLGDDIADNEYDFKAVLRHEMLHSFGFTGRIRTPDVYTKRNWSTYASFVSDKDGEFAIGEDFRWDSAFNPNLTGGNGGLFFGGPTAVAVYGRPVPLFTPDPFENGSSTSHTDDEIFKDPHQLLMNHATGKGPSVREISAIEAGILIDLGYIVVARPSPEDSDA
;
A
#
# COMPACT_ATOMS: atom_id res chain seq x y z
N MET A 1 -70.56 -50.05 14.07
CA MET A 1 -69.49 -50.94 14.58
C MET A 1 -68.28 -50.70 13.68
N SER A 2 -67.23 -49.98 14.08
CA SER A 2 -66.27 -50.17 15.18
C SER A 2 -64.98 -50.84 14.68
N THR A 3 -63.92 -50.02 14.57
CA THR A 3 -62.49 -50.32 14.86
C THR A 3 -61.78 -51.46 14.09
N ALA A 4 -60.49 -51.36 13.73
CA ALA A 4 -59.43 -50.45 14.22
C ALA A 4 -58.48 -49.94 13.10
N ARG A 5 -57.54 -49.05 13.47
CA ARG A 5 -56.47 -48.51 12.61
C ARG A 5 -55.16 -49.29 12.82
N HIS A 6 -54.24 -49.27 11.85
CA HIS A 6 -52.83 -48.89 12.09
C HIS A 6 -52.17 -48.37 10.79
N ARG A 7 -50.87 -48.02 10.82
CA ARG A 7 -50.28 -46.91 10.01
C ARG A 7 -49.43 -47.34 8.80
N LYS A 8 -49.38 -46.38 7.85
CA LYS A 8 -48.44 -46.21 6.71
C LYS A 8 -47.02 -46.77 6.90
N ALA A 9 -46.46 -47.26 5.79
CA ALA A 9 -45.20 -46.76 5.24
C ALA A 9 -45.32 -46.68 3.70
N ARG A 10 -44.74 -45.67 3.05
CA ARG A 10 -44.54 -45.62 1.59
C ARG A 10 -43.06 -45.90 1.31
N ARG A 11 -42.74 -46.66 0.26
CA ARG A 11 -41.38 -46.74 -0.27
C ARG A 11 -41.04 -45.43 -0.97
N SER A 12 -39.91 -44.84 -0.58
CA SER A 12 -39.15 -43.88 -1.38
C SER A 12 -37.87 -44.60 -1.83
N GLU A 13 -37.94 -45.26 -2.99
CA GLU A 13 -36.79 -45.95 -3.59
C GLU A 13 -36.03 -45.01 -4.54
N ASP A 14 -35.38 -44.02 -3.95
CA ASP A 14 -34.31 -43.24 -4.60
C ASP A 14 -33.42 -42.61 -3.52
N PHE A 15 -32.15 -43.04 -3.45
CA PHE A 15 -31.04 -42.31 -2.83
C PHE A 15 -29.69 -42.99 -3.16
N ALA A 16 -28.71 -42.22 -3.61
CA ALA A 16 -27.46 -42.74 -4.19
C ALA A 16 -26.52 -43.50 -3.22
N VAL A 17 -26.76 -43.39 -1.90
CA VAL A 17 -25.87 -43.88 -0.81
C VAL A 17 -25.42 -45.34 -0.98
N ARG A 18 -26.28 -46.22 -1.50
CA ARG A 18 -25.94 -47.65 -1.67
C ARG A 18 -24.93 -47.97 -2.77
N ARG A 19 -24.62 -47.04 -3.69
CA ARG A 19 -23.54 -47.23 -4.67
C ARG A 19 -22.16 -46.85 -4.12
N TRP A 20 -22.11 -45.93 -3.15
CA TRP A 20 -20.87 -45.43 -2.55
C TRP A 20 -20.16 -46.50 -1.70
N LEU A 21 -20.93 -47.26 -0.90
CA LEU A 21 -20.43 -48.27 0.03
C LEU A 21 -19.80 -49.54 -0.62
N HIS A 22 -19.69 -49.61 -1.95
CA HIS A 22 -19.01 -50.72 -2.64
C HIS A 22 -17.59 -50.39 -3.14
N ALA A 23 -17.13 -49.14 -3.02
CA ALA A 23 -15.81 -48.69 -3.48
C ALA A 23 -14.74 -48.70 -2.36
N GLY A 24 -14.54 -49.86 -1.73
CA GLY A 24 -13.73 -50.04 -0.50
C GLY A 24 -12.21 -49.82 -0.59
N ALA A 25 -11.71 -49.06 -1.57
CA ALA A 25 -10.30 -48.68 -1.72
C ALA A 25 -10.05 -47.18 -1.45
N VAL A 26 -11.06 -46.32 -1.62
CA VAL A 26 -10.93 -44.84 -1.50
C VAL A 26 -10.71 -44.39 -0.05
N THR A 27 -11.20 -45.17 0.91
CA THR A 27 -11.18 -44.85 2.35
C THR A 27 -9.77 -44.78 2.96
N ALA A 28 -8.77 -45.44 2.37
CA ALA A 28 -7.40 -45.40 2.89
C ALA A 28 -6.74 -44.03 2.67
N GLY A 29 -6.89 -43.45 1.47
CA GLY A 29 -6.38 -42.10 1.17
C GLY A 29 -7.11 -41.00 1.95
N MET A 30 -8.45 -41.11 2.03
CA MET A 30 -9.27 -40.21 2.86
C MET A 30 -8.87 -40.22 4.33
N GLY A 31 -8.55 -41.40 4.90
CA GLY A 31 -8.10 -41.53 6.28
C GLY A 31 -6.80 -40.78 6.56
N ALA A 32 -5.83 -40.82 5.63
CA ALA A 32 -4.57 -40.09 5.77
C ALA A 32 -4.76 -38.58 5.67
N ALA A 33 -5.55 -38.10 4.71
CA ALA A 33 -5.84 -36.66 4.56
C ALA A 33 -6.58 -36.09 5.79
N LEU A 34 -7.61 -36.77 6.28
CA LEU A 34 -8.38 -36.35 7.45
C LEU A 34 -7.57 -36.42 8.76
N LEU A 35 -6.59 -37.33 8.86
CA LEU A 35 -5.63 -37.34 9.98
C LEU A 35 -4.66 -36.15 9.93
N GLY A 36 -4.26 -35.70 8.73
CA GLY A 36 -3.49 -34.46 8.55
C GLY A 36 -4.27 -33.23 9.02
N PHE A 37 -5.53 -33.09 8.60
CA PHE A 37 -6.40 -31.99 9.04
C PHE A 37 -6.67 -32.00 10.56
N GLY A 38 -6.69 -33.17 11.20
CA GLY A 38 -6.87 -33.28 12.65
C GLY A 38 -5.71 -32.77 13.52
N LEU A 39 -4.54 -32.49 12.93
CA LEU A 39 -3.34 -32.01 13.63
C LEU A 39 -3.09 -30.50 13.47
N LEU A 40 -3.81 -29.81 12.57
CA LEU A 40 -3.70 -28.36 12.34
C LEU A 40 -4.83 -27.59 13.07
N GLY A 41 -5.06 -27.95 14.34
CA GLY A 41 -6.01 -27.26 15.22
C GLY A 41 -5.56 -25.83 15.54
N ALA A 42 -6.53 -24.94 15.77
CA ALA A 42 -6.30 -23.50 15.89
C ALA A 42 -5.72 -23.06 17.26
N GLU A 43 -4.45 -23.38 17.54
CA GLU A 43 -3.65 -22.70 18.56
C GLU A 43 -2.24 -22.35 18.05
N ILE A 44 -2.08 -21.12 17.55
CA ILE A 44 -0.78 -20.42 17.46
C ILE A 44 -0.98 -18.99 17.96
N ALA A 45 -0.91 -18.78 19.28
CA ALA A 45 -0.72 -17.47 19.92
C ALA A 45 -0.42 -17.57 21.44
N THR A 46 0.30 -18.59 21.91
CA THR A 46 0.83 -18.63 23.29
C THR A 46 2.36 -18.61 23.22
N ALA A 47 2.95 -17.52 23.74
CA ALA A 47 4.40 -17.31 23.67
C ALA A 47 5.13 -18.25 24.65
N ALA A 48 5.81 -19.25 24.09
CA ALA A 48 6.71 -20.13 24.84
C ALA A 48 8.05 -19.42 25.09
N ALA A 49 8.11 -18.56 26.10
CA ALA A 49 9.37 -18.13 26.68
C ALA A 49 9.93 -19.28 27.52
N ASP A 50 11.03 -19.89 27.09
CA ASP A 50 11.85 -20.75 27.94
C ASP A 50 13.32 -20.31 27.89
N THR A 51 13.96 -20.28 29.05
CA THR A 51 15.29 -19.70 29.24
C THR A 51 16.24 -20.73 29.84
N GLY A 52 17.04 -21.32 28.97
CA GLY A 52 18.35 -21.86 29.33
C GLY A 52 18.42 -23.33 29.74
N SER A 53 19.39 -24.00 29.14
CA SER A 53 20.25 -24.98 29.80
C SER A 53 21.69 -24.50 29.60
N GLU A 54 22.68 -24.82 30.44
CA GLU A 54 22.81 -26.03 31.27
C GLU A 54 23.32 -25.72 32.68
N SER A 55 22.93 -26.53 33.68
CA SER A 55 23.84 -27.17 34.65
C SER A 55 23.07 -27.98 35.69
N ALA A 56 23.63 -29.11 36.12
CA ALA A 56 22.96 -30.07 37.02
C ALA A 56 23.58 -30.13 38.43
N SER A 57 22.76 -30.44 39.45
CA SER A 57 23.19 -31.33 40.54
C SER A 57 22.04 -31.89 41.40
N SER A 58 22.03 -33.22 41.55
CA SER A 58 21.61 -34.04 42.72
C SER A 58 20.53 -33.53 43.72
N GLY A 59 19.46 -34.32 43.90
CA GLY A 59 18.58 -34.22 45.08
C GLY A 59 17.53 -35.35 45.19
N ALA A 60 17.85 -36.43 45.92
CA ALA A 60 16.84 -37.39 46.42
C ALA A 60 16.27 -36.88 47.77
N THR A 61 15.14 -37.32 48.34
CA THR A 61 14.63 -38.70 48.49
C THR A 61 13.12 -38.80 48.81
N ASN A 62 12.45 -39.76 48.16
CA ASN A 62 11.64 -40.85 48.75
C ASN A 62 10.39 -40.62 49.67
N ALA A 63 9.29 -41.29 49.29
CA ALA A 63 8.26 -41.98 50.11
C ALA A 63 7.19 -41.24 50.97
N GLY A 64 5.92 -41.62 50.72
CA GLY A 64 5.00 -42.07 51.80
C GLY A 64 3.68 -41.30 51.98
N PRO A 65 2.49 -41.96 51.94
CA PRO A 65 1.18 -41.32 52.11
C PRO A 65 0.48 -41.62 53.46
N SER A 66 -0.56 -40.84 53.79
CA SER A 66 -1.66 -41.24 54.67
C SER A 66 -2.98 -40.57 54.25
N ALA A 67 -4.12 -41.01 54.83
CA ALA A 67 -5.46 -40.56 54.46
C ALA A 67 -6.38 -40.40 55.69
N GLY A 68 -7.49 -39.68 55.49
CA GLY A 68 -8.59 -39.38 56.41
C GLY A 68 -9.36 -38.19 55.82
N GLU A 69 -10.62 -38.31 55.39
CA GLU A 69 -11.85 -38.33 56.21
C GLU A 69 -12.05 -37.01 56.98
N ASP A 70 -13.22 -36.35 56.98
CA ASP A 70 -14.59 -36.86 56.81
C ASP A 70 -15.61 -35.75 56.39
N ARG A 71 -16.87 -36.14 56.05
CA ARG A 71 -18.16 -35.38 55.87
C ARG A 71 -18.17 -33.84 55.69
N GLY A 72 -18.97 -33.22 54.80
CA GLY A 72 -19.97 -33.69 53.84
C GLY A 72 -21.38 -33.08 54.03
N SER A 73 -22.14 -32.84 52.93
CA SER A 73 -23.57 -32.42 52.87
C SER A 73 -23.86 -30.93 53.24
N THR A 74 -24.79 -30.15 52.64
CA THR A 74 -25.73 -30.36 51.51
C THR A 74 -26.28 -29.01 50.95
N THR A 75 -26.66 -28.98 49.66
CA THR A 75 -27.81 -28.30 48.97
C THR A 75 -28.65 -27.19 49.67
N SER A 76 -29.25 -26.20 48.98
CA SER A 76 -29.26 -25.76 47.55
C SER A 76 -30.09 -24.46 47.39
N ASP A 77 -30.18 -23.93 46.15
CA ASP A 77 -31.21 -23.00 45.59
C ASP A 77 -31.24 -21.55 46.17
N ALA A 78 -31.00 -20.49 45.37
CA ALA A 78 -31.87 -19.79 44.39
C ALA A 78 -33.02 -18.98 45.05
N ASP A 79 -33.40 -17.76 44.63
CA ASP A 79 -33.42 -17.14 43.29
C ASP A 79 -33.61 -15.59 43.32
N ALA A 80 -33.43 -14.91 42.17
CA ALA A 80 -34.05 -13.66 41.64
C ALA A 80 -33.98 -12.26 42.33
N SER A 81 -34.00 -11.23 41.43
CA SER A 81 -34.52 -9.83 41.56
C SER A 81 -33.75 -8.81 42.46
N ASP A 82 -33.20 -7.71 41.92
CA ASP A 82 -33.80 -6.38 41.55
C ASP A 82 -33.82 -5.37 42.73
N ALA A 83 -33.71 -4.03 42.59
CA ALA A 83 -33.19 -3.13 41.54
C ALA A 83 -33.12 -1.67 42.09
N ALA A 84 -32.50 -0.73 41.35
CA ALA A 84 -32.57 0.75 41.51
C ALA A 84 -31.85 1.38 42.76
N SER A 85 -31.00 2.42 42.63
CA SER A 85 -31.25 3.90 42.55
C SER A 85 -31.67 4.54 43.89
N ASP A 86 -31.33 5.78 44.31
CA ASP A 86 -30.64 6.96 43.73
C ASP A 86 -30.25 7.95 44.88
N SER A 87 -29.33 8.91 44.64
CA SER A 87 -29.02 10.20 45.35
C SER A 87 -28.93 10.26 46.92
N GLY A 88 -28.40 11.31 47.58
CA GLY A 88 -27.55 12.46 47.19
C GLY A 88 -27.51 13.62 48.23
N SER A 89 -26.38 14.37 48.29
CA SER A 89 -26.21 15.75 48.84
C SER A 89 -26.13 16.06 50.37
N GLY A 90 -25.40 17.16 50.72
CA GLY A 90 -25.40 17.92 52.01
C GLY A 90 -24.15 17.74 52.92
N ALA A 91 -23.10 18.59 52.93
CA ALA A 91 -22.95 19.99 53.44
C ALA A 91 -23.07 20.12 54.99
N THR A 92 -22.25 20.86 55.78
CA THR A 92 -21.18 21.90 55.62
C THR A 92 -20.01 21.63 56.64
N GLY A 93 -18.94 22.42 56.88
CA GLY A 93 -18.32 23.65 56.30
C GLY A 93 -17.72 24.62 57.36
N THR A 94 -16.79 25.53 56.97
CA THR A 94 -16.19 26.70 57.70
C THR A 94 -15.29 26.44 58.95
N ALA A 95 -14.22 27.21 59.26
CA ALA A 95 -13.47 28.30 58.56
C ALA A 95 -12.11 28.64 59.27
N ASP A 96 -11.21 29.37 58.56
CA ASP A 96 -10.08 30.26 58.97
C ASP A 96 -8.95 29.70 59.89
N ASN A 97 -7.68 30.15 59.84
CA ASN A 97 -7.09 31.47 59.53
C ASN A 97 -5.65 31.37 58.93
N ALA A 98 -5.02 32.50 58.59
CA ALA A 98 -3.68 32.61 57.94
C ALA A 98 -2.49 32.87 58.89
N ASP A 99 -1.25 32.78 58.35
CA ASP A 99 -0.10 33.70 58.58
C ASP A 99 1.04 33.45 57.55
N ALA A 100 2.12 34.26 57.57
CA ALA A 100 3.13 34.38 56.49
C ALA A 100 4.61 34.22 56.98
N ASP A 101 5.56 34.88 56.27
CA ASP A 101 7.01 35.08 56.57
C ASP A 101 7.97 33.88 56.31
N THR A 102 9.24 34.01 55.85
CA THR A 102 10.02 35.14 55.27
C THR A 102 11.28 34.63 54.51
N ASP A 103 11.70 35.37 53.48
CA ASP A 103 13.05 35.78 53.03
C ASP A 103 14.33 34.95 53.32
N THR A 104 15.14 34.74 52.26
CA THR A 104 16.49 35.34 52.00
C THR A 104 16.95 34.93 50.57
N ASP A 105 17.56 35.77 49.70
CA ASP A 105 18.78 36.60 49.78
C ASP A 105 20.09 35.77 49.88
N THR A 106 21.24 36.06 49.26
CA THR A 106 21.71 36.95 48.15
C THR A 106 22.95 36.24 47.50
N ASP A 107 23.78 36.71 46.55
CA ASP A 107 24.14 38.02 45.95
C ASP A 107 24.51 37.84 44.44
N ASP A 108 24.82 38.94 43.74
CA ASP A 108 25.21 39.09 42.31
C ASP A 108 26.62 38.58 41.92
N THR A 109 26.92 38.55 40.61
CA THR A 109 28.02 39.30 39.90
C THR A 109 28.14 38.81 38.43
N ASP A 110 28.02 39.64 37.39
CA ASP A 110 28.95 40.69 36.88
C ASP A 110 30.22 40.10 36.19
N THR A 111 30.74 40.58 35.06
CA THR A 111 30.32 41.57 34.03
C THR A 111 30.81 41.04 32.64
N ASP A 112 31.18 41.72 31.53
CA ASP A 112 31.40 43.14 31.15
C ASP A 112 31.11 43.38 29.64
N ASP A 113 30.43 44.49 29.32
CA ASP A 113 30.60 45.48 28.22
C ASP A 113 30.72 45.02 26.72
N ALA A 114 30.53 45.84 25.67
CA ALA A 114 30.36 47.31 25.53
C ALA A 114 29.50 47.57 24.24
N ASP A 115 28.48 48.45 24.19
CA ASP A 115 28.50 49.93 24.06
C ASP A 115 28.22 50.40 22.60
N ASP A 116 27.53 51.52 22.32
CA ASP A 116 26.54 52.34 23.05
C ASP A 116 25.84 53.30 22.03
N ASP A 117 25.06 54.28 22.52
CA ASP A 117 24.44 55.44 21.85
C ASP A 117 23.27 55.12 20.87
N ALA A 118 21.98 55.17 21.26
CA ALA A 118 21.15 56.30 21.75
C ALA A 118 20.64 57.25 20.61
N VAL A 119 19.54 58.02 20.74
CA VAL A 119 18.87 58.56 21.95
C VAL A 119 17.33 58.74 21.78
N ALA A 120 16.62 58.66 22.90
CA ALA A 120 15.40 59.40 23.28
C ALA A 120 14.01 59.16 22.59
N GLU A 121 13.06 58.69 23.44
CA GLU A 121 11.68 59.19 23.64
C GLU A 121 10.64 59.26 22.49
N ARG A 122 9.32 59.04 22.68
CA ARG A 122 8.46 58.25 23.62
C ARG A 122 6.98 58.60 23.28
N VAL A 123 6.00 57.91 23.90
CA VAL A 123 4.56 58.28 23.99
C VAL A 123 3.64 58.01 22.77
N SER A 124 3.05 56.80 22.79
CA SER A 124 1.59 56.52 22.70
C SER A 124 0.74 56.68 21.41
N VAL A 125 0.14 55.53 21.04
CA VAL A 125 -1.31 55.30 20.80
C VAL A 125 -1.95 55.68 19.43
N LYS A 126 -2.42 54.62 18.74
CA LYS A 126 -3.46 54.55 17.66
C LYS A 126 -4.69 55.44 17.95
N PRO A 127 -5.53 55.90 16.97
CA PRO A 127 -6.00 55.04 15.85
C PRO A 127 -6.49 55.73 14.52
N LYS A 128 -6.96 54.90 13.55
CA LYS A 128 -7.85 55.26 12.41
C LYS A 128 -7.18 56.17 11.33
N SER A 129 -7.75 56.44 10.14
CA SER A 129 -9.13 56.23 9.66
C SER A 129 -9.28 56.13 8.11
N HIS A 130 -10.27 55.34 7.66
CA HIS A 130 -11.08 55.56 6.43
C HIS A 130 -10.35 55.55 5.05
N ARG A 131 -11.04 55.46 3.89
CA ARG A 131 -12.48 55.53 3.61
C ARG A 131 -12.90 54.63 2.42
N ALA A 132 -14.05 53.98 2.54
CA ALA A 132 -14.82 53.47 1.40
C ALA A 132 -16.03 54.37 1.14
N THR A 133 -16.50 54.42 -0.12
CA THR A 133 -17.78 55.04 -0.50
C THR A 133 -18.46 54.21 -1.58
N ALA A 134 -19.64 53.70 -1.27
CA ALA A 134 -20.53 53.01 -2.21
C ALA A 134 -21.68 53.93 -2.64
N ALA A 135 -22.28 53.63 -3.78
CA ALA A 135 -23.65 53.99 -4.18
C ALA A 135 -24.12 52.96 -5.22
N ALA A 136 -25.43 52.79 -5.38
CA ALA A 136 -26.06 51.79 -6.27
C ALA A 136 -27.22 52.43 -7.05
N GLU A 137 -28.14 51.60 -7.58
CA GLU A 137 -29.42 51.97 -8.23
C GLU A 137 -29.29 52.50 -9.68
N THR A 138 -30.15 52.20 -10.66
CA THR A 138 -31.27 51.23 -10.83
C THR A 138 -31.67 51.13 -12.33
N GLU A 139 -32.31 50.02 -12.74
CA GLU A 139 -33.28 49.92 -13.89
C GLU A 139 -32.79 50.25 -15.33
N SER A 140 -33.37 49.76 -16.44
CA SER A 140 -34.38 48.73 -16.74
C SER A 140 -34.28 48.26 -18.22
N ASP A 141 -34.95 47.16 -18.56
CA ASP A 141 -35.51 46.72 -19.87
C ASP A 141 -35.04 47.35 -21.20
N ASP A 142 -34.63 46.51 -22.15
CA ASP A 142 -35.47 46.15 -23.32
C ASP A 142 -35.01 44.79 -23.91
N ALA A 143 -35.82 44.19 -24.78
CA ALA A 143 -35.56 42.88 -25.39
C ALA A 143 -35.49 42.94 -26.92
N THR A 144 -34.78 41.99 -27.53
CA THR A 144 -35.12 41.50 -28.87
C THR A 144 -34.53 40.12 -29.08
N ALA A 145 -35.29 39.24 -29.73
CA ALA A 145 -34.82 37.94 -30.18
C ALA A 145 -35.06 37.85 -31.68
N GLU A 146 -34.12 37.23 -32.40
CA GLU A 146 -34.42 36.55 -33.65
C GLU A 146 -33.78 35.15 -33.61
N SER A 147 -34.42 34.22 -34.31
CA SER A 147 -34.11 32.81 -34.38
C SER A 147 -34.09 32.38 -35.83
N GLU A 148 -33.28 31.38 -36.18
CA GLU A 148 -33.50 30.29 -37.16
C GLU A 148 -32.12 29.64 -37.43
N ASP A 149 -31.86 28.33 -37.32
CA ASP A 149 -32.62 27.07 -37.53
C ASP A 149 -32.42 26.47 -38.96
N ALA A 150 -32.48 25.13 -39.05
CA ALA A 150 -32.08 24.25 -40.17
C ALA A 150 -30.58 24.30 -40.59
N ALA A 151 -29.78 23.24 -40.68
CA ALA A 151 -29.94 21.78 -40.82
C ALA A 151 -30.08 21.19 -42.24
N ALA A 152 -29.32 20.10 -42.43
CA ALA A 152 -29.63 18.88 -43.22
C ALA A 152 -29.15 18.72 -44.68
N GLU A 153 -29.00 17.42 -44.98
CA GLU A 153 -28.88 16.70 -46.25
C GLU A 153 -27.58 16.66 -47.09
N ALA A 154 -27.34 15.45 -47.60
CA ALA A 154 -26.27 15.02 -48.51
C ALA A 154 -26.69 15.17 -50.00
N ASP A 155 -25.89 14.69 -50.96
CA ASP A 155 -26.13 13.36 -51.60
C ASP A 155 -25.17 13.06 -52.78
N ASP A 156 -24.98 11.76 -53.03
CA ASP A 156 -24.64 11.00 -54.28
C ASP A 156 -23.54 11.42 -55.29
N GLY A 157 -23.11 10.48 -56.16
CA GLY A 157 -22.41 10.81 -57.42
C GLY A 157 -21.36 9.83 -58.01
N ALA A 158 -21.76 8.63 -58.44
CA ALA A 158 -20.83 7.55 -58.87
C ALA A 158 -20.13 7.67 -60.27
N ALA A 159 -18.91 7.11 -60.33
CA ALA A 159 -18.26 6.28 -61.39
C ALA A 159 -18.15 6.71 -62.89
N ALA A 160 -16.96 6.47 -63.51
CA ALA A 160 -16.76 5.61 -64.71
C ALA A 160 -15.29 5.49 -65.21
N ASP A 161 -14.86 4.24 -65.50
CA ASP A 161 -13.86 3.68 -66.45
C ASP A 161 -12.56 4.40 -66.93
N GLY A 162 -11.49 3.61 -67.02
CA GLY A 162 -10.24 3.90 -67.77
C GLY A 162 -9.19 2.79 -67.67
N ASP A 163 -9.16 1.85 -68.63
CA ASP A 163 -8.28 0.66 -68.67
C ASP A 163 -7.07 0.83 -69.64
N ASP A 164 -5.85 0.51 -69.17
CA ASP A 164 -4.86 -0.32 -69.89
C ASP A 164 -3.77 -0.82 -68.89
N THR A 165 -2.98 -1.78 -69.34
CA THR A 165 -2.16 -2.72 -68.59
C THR A 165 -0.68 -2.34 -68.43
N THR A 166 -0.02 -2.87 -67.39
CA THR A 166 1.18 -3.74 -67.53
C THR A 166 1.64 -4.27 -66.16
N ALA A 167 2.30 -5.43 -66.13
CA ALA A 167 2.78 -6.07 -64.90
C ALA A 167 4.23 -6.55 -65.02
N VAL A 168 5.03 -6.34 -63.97
CA VAL A 168 6.38 -6.92 -63.76
C VAL A 168 6.55 -7.22 -62.26
N ALA A 169 7.31 -8.27 -61.91
CA ALA A 169 7.43 -8.81 -60.55
C ALA A 169 8.68 -8.32 -59.78
N GLU A 170 8.76 -8.75 -58.51
CA GLU A 170 9.76 -8.42 -57.48
C GLU A 170 11.21 -8.86 -57.79
N PRO A 171 12.21 -8.18 -57.20
CA PRO A 171 13.55 -8.72 -56.93
C PRO A 171 13.82 -8.95 -55.42
N PRO A 172 14.79 -9.82 -55.03
CA PRO A 172 14.78 -10.47 -53.71
C PRO A 172 15.85 -10.02 -52.69
N VAL A 173 15.70 -10.59 -51.48
CA VAL A 173 16.58 -10.59 -50.30
C VAL A 173 18.08 -10.86 -50.60
N ARG A 174 18.98 -10.32 -49.76
CA ARG A 174 20.39 -10.72 -49.70
C ARG A 174 20.89 -10.79 -48.25
N SER A 175 21.71 -11.81 -47.93
CA SER A 175 22.16 -12.09 -46.56
C SER A 175 23.62 -11.72 -46.26
N THR A 176 23.90 -11.64 -44.96
CA THR A 176 25.14 -11.96 -44.21
C THR A 176 26.48 -12.19 -44.93
N ALA A 177 27.55 -11.71 -44.29
CA ALA A 177 28.91 -12.22 -44.43
C ALA A 177 29.58 -12.29 -43.04
N ASN A 178 30.09 -13.46 -42.66
CA ASN A 178 30.86 -13.63 -41.41
C ASN A 178 32.28 -13.07 -41.55
N VAL A 179 32.83 -12.62 -40.42
CA VAL A 179 34.27 -12.69 -40.13
C VAL A 179 34.40 -13.19 -38.68
N ASP A 180 34.98 -14.37 -38.49
CA ASP A 180 35.30 -14.90 -37.15
C ASP A 180 36.65 -14.36 -36.66
N SER A 181 36.73 -13.95 -35.39
CA SER A 181 37.96 -14.03 -34.59
C SER A 181 37.68 -13.86 -33.10
N ASP A 182 37.34 -14.97 -32.46
CA ASP A 182 37.48 -15.33 -31.04
C ASP A 182 38.02 -14.24 -30.06
N GLU A 183 37.10 -13.58 -29.33
CA GLU A 183 37.30 -13.25 -27.91
C GLU A 183 35.89 -13.13 -27.28
N GLU A 184 35.48 -14.11 -26.48
CA GLU A 184 34.22 -14.05 -25.74
C GLU A 184 34.35 -13.00 -24.62
N PRO A 185 33.54 -11.92 -24.59
CA PRO A 185 33.29 -11.24 -23.33
C PRO A 185 32.63 -12.25 -22.39
N ALA A 186 33.01 -12.22 -21.11
CA ALA A 186 32.35 -13.05 -20.10
C ALA A 186 30.86 -12.68 -20.02
N ASP A 187 30.02 -13.66 -19.68
CA ASP A 187 28.56 -13.54 -19.71
C ASP A 187 28.08 -12.24 -19.02
N GLU A 188 27.65 -11.26 -19.81
CA GLU A 188 26.83 -10.17 -19.32
C GLU A 188 25.48 -10.80 -18.97
N ASP A 189 25.19 -10.94 -17.67
CA ASP A 189 23.91 -11.47 -17.19
C ASP A 189 22.77 -10.75 -17.93
N GLU A 190 22.02 -11.47 -18.76
CA GLU A 190 20.85 -10.91 -19.44
C GLU A 190 19.81 -10.61 -18.35
N TYR A 191 19.72 -9.34 -17.93
CA TYR A 191 18.74 -8.88 -16.95
C TYR A 191 17.34 -9.04 -17.56
N ASP A 192 16.76 -10.22 -17.35
CA ASP A 192 15.40 -10.59 -17.75
C ASP A 192 14.42 -9.69 -16.98
N TRP A 193 14.12 -8.53 -17.57
CA TRP A 193 13.36 -7.48 -16.91
C TRP A 193 11.97 -7.99 -16.54
N PRO A 194 11.55 -7.88 -15.27
CA PRO A 194 10.25 -8.36 -14.85
C PRO A 194 9.17 -7.64 -15.66
N VAL A 195 8.37 -8.42 -16.39
CA VAL A 195 7.15 -7.94 -17.04
C VAL A 195 6.31 -7.23 -15.98
N ALA A 196 5.74 -6.07 -16.33
CA ALA A 196 4.97 -5.24 -15.42
C ALA A 196 4.00 -6.09 -14.56
N PRO A 197 3.98 -5.91 -13.23
CA PRO A 197 3.32 -6.83 -12.32
C PRO A 197 1.84 -6.93 -12.67
N ALA A 198 1.33 -8.16 -12.68
CA ALA A 198 -0.06 -8.45 -13.03
C ALA A 198 -1.03 -7.58 -12.18
N PRO A 199 -2.13 -7.07 -12.78
CA PRO A 199 -3.04 -6.16 -12.11
C PRO A 199 -3.52 -6.73 -10.78
N TYR A 200 -3.39 -5.91 -9.72
CA TYR A 200 -3.61 -6.20 -8.30
C TYR A 200 -4.20 -7.59 -7.98
N VAL A 201 -3.34 -8.51 -7.55
CA VAL A 201 -3.75 -9.86 -7.13
C VAL A 201 -4.62 -9.75 -5.88
N SER A 202 -5.82 -10.33 -5.93
CA SER A 202 -6.76 -10.29 -4.81
C SER A 202 -6.17 -10.94 -3.55
N PRO A 203 -6.17 -10.26 -2.38
CA PRO A 203 -5.41 -10.69 -1.22
C PRO A 203 -5.95 -11.98 -0.60
N GLN A 204 -5.13 -13.02 -0.60
CA GLN A 204 -5.37 -14.27 0.11
C GLN A 204 -4.71 -14.24 1.49
N SER A 205 -5.40 -14.78 2.50
CA SER A 205 -4.74 -15.06 3.79
C SER A 205 -3.77 -16.24 3.67
N ALA A 206 -2.71 -16.26 4.48
CA ALA A 206 -1.75 -17.38 4.53
C ALA A 206 -2.43 -18.74 4.79
N TYR A 207 -3.58 -18.76 5.48
CA TYR A 207 -4.40 -19.96 5.64
C TYR A 207 -5.07 -20.41 4.33
N GLN A 208 -5.58 -19.48 3.50
CA GLN A 208 -6.14 -19.83 2.18
C GLN A 208 -5.06 -20.40 1.26
N ILE A 209 -3.89 -19.75 1.18
CA ILE A 209 -2.75 -20.24 0.40
C ILE A 209 -2.39 -21.67 0.83
N ARG A 210 -2.25 -21.90 2.15
CA ARG A 210 -1.91 -23.23 2.69
C ARG A 210 -3.01 -24.28 2.45
N VAL A 211 -4.29 -23.90 2.40
CA VAL A 211 -5.38 -24.83 2.06
C VAL A 211 -5.38 -25.14 0.56
N ALA A 212 -5.12 -24.17 -0.31
CA ALA A 212 -4.97 -24.39 -1.75
C ALA A 212 -3.84 -25.38 -2.06
N GLU A 213 -2.63 -25.15 -1.54
CA GLU A 213 -1.49 -26.07 -1.66
C GLU A 213 -1.87 -27.54 -1.33
N ILE A 214 -2.57 -27.75 -0.21
CA ILE A 214 -2.96 -29.08 0.28
C ILE A 214 -4.04 -29.72 -0.62
N LEU A 215 -4.99 -28.93 -1.12
CA LEU A 215 -6.04 -29.42 -2.02
C LEU A 215 -5.53 -29.70 -3.43
N ASP A 216 -4.50 -28.99 -3.87
CA ASP A 216 -3.94 -29.12 -5.21
C ASP A 216 -2.92 -30.26 -5.29
N ASP A 217 -2.06 -30.42 -4.29
CA ASP A 217 -1.27 -31.66 -4.09
C ASP A 217 -2.16 -32.90 -3.94
N TRP A 218 -3.27 -32.80 -3.20
CA TRP A 218 -4.24 -33.90 -3.12
C TRP A 218 -4.91 -34.21 -4.46
N THR A 219 -5.19 -33.18 -5.26
CA THR A 219 -5.77 -33.32 -6.60
C THR A 219 -4.78 -33.93 -7.58
N ALA A 220 -3.52 -33.46 -7.59
CA ALA A 220 -2.44 -34.01 -8.41
C ALA A 220 -2.19 -35.49 -8.07
N ARG A 221 -2.03 -35.85 -6.79
CA ARG A 221 -1.84 -37.25 -6.36
C ARG A 221 -3.05 -38.14 -6.64
N HIS A 222 -4.27 -37.59 -6.69
CA HIS A 222 -5.45 -38.34 -7.16
C HIS A 222 -5.46 -38.50 -8.69
N GLN A 223 -5.07 -37.47 -9.45
CA GLN A 223 -4.94 -37.51 -10.91
C GLN A 223 -3.94 -38.59 -11.34
N GLU A 224 -2.71 -38.56 -10.80
CA GLU A 224 -1.68 -39.58 -11.02
C GLU A 224 -2.19 -41.00 -10.71
N TRP A 225 -2.92 -41.15 -9.60
CA TRP A 225 -3.51 -42.43 -9.21
C TRP A 225 -4.54 -42.92 -10.24
N VAL A 226 -5.47 -42.07 -10.69
CA VAL A 226 -6.46 -42.43 -11.72
C VAL A 226 -5.77 -42.78 -13.04
N ASP A 227 -4.76 -42.02 -13.44
CA ASP A 227 -4.06 -42.24 -14.71
C ASP A 227 -3.24 -43.54 -14.72
N SER A 228 -2.76 -43.98 -13.55
CA SER A 228 -2.13 -45.30 -13.36
C SER A 228 -3.08 -46.50 -13.55
N LEU A 229 -4.40 -46.29 -13.52
CA LEU A 229 -5.38 -47.38 -13.59
C LEU A 229 -5.52 -47.93 -15.02
N GLN A 230 -5.48 -49.26 -15.14
CA GLN A 230 -5.72 -49.99 -16.39
C GLN A 230 -7.24 -50.13 -16.67
N ILE A 231 -7.89 -48.99 -16.93
CA ILE A 231 -9.31 -48.84 -17.30
C ILE A 231 -9.43 -47.93 -18.54
N SER A 232 -10.59 -47.94 -19.22
CA SER A 232 -10.82 -47.03 -20.36
C SER A 232 -10.89 -45.58 -19.92
N ASP A 233 -10.55 -44.66 -20.81
CA ASP A 233 -10.37 -43.25 -20.49
C ASP A 233 -11.70 -42.58 -20.07
N GLU A 234 -12.83 -43.00 -20.64
CA GLU A 234 -14.19 -42.57 -20.22
C GLU A 234 -14.54 -42.99 -18.77
N ARG A 235 -13.74 -43.88 -18.16
CA ARG A 235 -13.84 -44.24 -16.74
C ARG A 235 -12.86 -43.46 -15.88
N LYS A 236 -11.71 -43.04 -16.43
CA LYS A 236 -10.76 -42.13 -15.77
C LYS A 236 -11.38 -40.75 -15.64
N GLU A 237 -11.84 -40.19 -16.75
CA GLU A 237 -12.61 -38.94 -16.85
C GLU A 237 -13.73 -38.92 -15.81
N ARG A 238 -14.64 -39.91 -15.83
CA ARG A 238 -15.72 -40.00 -14.86
C ARG A 238 -15.30 -40.21 -13.40
N MET A 239 -14.09 -40.70 -13.14
CA MET A 239 -13.53 -40.78 -11.78
C MET A 239 -12.92 -39.44 -11.34
N GLN A 240 -12.32 -38.70 -12.28
CA GLN A 240 -11.84 -37.33 -12.08
C GLN A 240 -13.04 -36.38 -11.86
N GLU A 241 -14.08 -36.42 -12.70
CA GLU A 241 -15.36 -35.71 -12.49
C GLU A 241 -15.94 -35.99 -11.09
N SER A 242 -16.00 -37.27 -10.69
CA SER A 242 -16.56 -37.68 -9.39
C SER A 242 -15.72 -37.19 -8.21
N PHE A 243 -14.40 -37.06 -8.40
CA PHE A 243 -13.49 -36.52 -7.39
C PHE A 243 -13.56 -34.99 -7.32
N LEU A 244 -13.56 -34.28 -8.45
CA LEU A 244 -13.66 -32.83 -8.51
C LEU A 244 -15.01 -32.34 -7.96
N ALA A 245 -16.10 -33.02 -8.29
CA ALA A 245 -17.41 -32.77 -7.67
C ALA A 245 -17.38 -32.97 -6.14
N MET A 246 -16.59 -33.92 -5.64
CA MET A 246 -16.39 -34.13 -4.20
C MET A 246 -15.48 -33.06 -3.57
N ARG A 247 -14.38 -32.64 -4.23
CA ARG A 247 -13.52 -31.51 -3.80
C ARG A 247 -14.38 -30.27 -3.64
N ARG A 248 -15.07 -29.84 -4.70
CA ARG A 248 -15.96 -28.67 -4.71
C ARG A 248 -17.10 -28.79 -3.70
N THR A 249 -17.78 -29.93 -3.56
CA THR A 249 -18.89 -30.05 -2.59
C THR A 249 -18.46 -30.13 -1.11
N PHE A 250 -17.24 -30.56 -0.77
CA PHE A 250 -16.84 -30.79 0.64
C PHE A 250 -15.61 -30.00 1.11
N PHE A 251 -14.83 -29.48 0.17
CA PHE A 251 -13.56 -28.79 0.38
C PHE A 251 -13.45 -27.52 -0.47
N ASN A 252 -14.60 -26.98 -0.91
CA ASN A 252 -14.69 -25.69 -1.59
C ASN A 252 -13.79 -24.68 -0.88
N GLN A 253 -13.06 -23.90 -1.65
CA GLN A 253 -12.41 -22.73 -1.12
C GLN A 253 -13.50 -21.65 -0.92
N ALA A 254 -13.14 -20.39 -0.86
CA ALA A 254 -14.13 -19.33 -1.03
C ALA A 254 -13.42 -18.15 -1.68
N PRO A 255 -14.13 -17.36 -2.49
CA PRO A 255 -13.50 -16.45 -3.42
C PRO A 255 -12.78 -15.30 -2.75
N THR A 256 -12.02 -14.60 -3.56
CA THR A 256 -11.40 -13.33 -3.22
C THR A 256 -12.00 -12.21 -4.08
N VAL A 257 -11.79 -10.97 -3.67
CA VAL A 257 -12.22 -9.79 -4.44
C VAL A 257 -11.29 -8.63 -4.13
N ALA A 258 -10.79 -7.97 -5.17
CA ALA A 258 -9.96 -6.79 -5.07
C ALA A 258 -10.79 -5.59 -4.58
N PRO A 259 -10.27 -4.77 -3.65
CA PRO A 259 -10.78 -3.43 -3.44
C PRO A 259 -10.42 -2.55 -4.64
N VAL A 260 -11.37 -1.77 -5.16
CA VAL A 260 -11.06 -0.76 -6.17
C VAL A 260 -10.64 0.56 -5.52
N GLN A 261 -9.71 1.25 -6.15
CA GLN A 261 -9.07 2.46 -5.64
C GLN A 261 -9.33 3.62 -6.62
N ILE A 262 -10.12 4.61 -6.22
CA ILE A 262 -10.56 5.71 -7.09
C ILE A 262 -9.90 7.02 -6.63
N THR A 263 -9.41 7.86 -7.55
CA THR A 263 -8.71 9.12 -7.22
C THR A 263 -8.98 10.23 -8.25
N GLY A 264 -8.47 11.43 -7.96
CA GLY A 264 -8.50 12.59 -8.85
C GLY A 264 -9.73 13.47 -8.67
N VAL A 265 -9.90 14.46 -9.55
CA VAL A 265 -11.07 15.35 -9.55
C VAL A 265 -12.24 14.66 -10.24
N LEU A 266 -12.98 13.85 -9.49
CA LEU A 266 -14.11 13.09 -10.02
C LEU A 266 -15.25 14.02 -10.45
N THR A 267 -15.63 13.94 -11.73
CA THR A 267 -16.79 14.64 -12.28
C THR A 267 -17.74 13.63 -12.91
N GLY A 268 -19.00 13.62 -12.47
CA GLY A 268 -19.97 12.59 -12.89
C GLY A 268 -19.70 11.22 -12.25
N ALA A 269 -20.15 10.16 -12.94
CA ALA A 269 -20.09 8.79 -12.42
C ALA A 269 -18.85 8.03 -12.92
N VAL A 270 -18.13 7.40 -11.99
CA VAL A 270 -17.00 6.50 -12.24
C VAL A 270 -17.54 5.07 -12.36
N THR A 271 -17.29 4.42 -13.49
CA THR A 271 -17.67 3.02 -13.74
C THR A 271 -16.46 2.11 -13.82
N GLY A 272 -16.62 0.84 -13.42
CA GLY A 272 -15.57 -0.17 -13.55
C GLY A 272 -16.06 -1.58 -13.24
N HIS A 273 -15.12 -2.49 -12.99
CA HIS A 273 -15.39 -3.88 -12.62
C HIS A 273 -14.66 -4.27 -11.32
N LEU A 274 -15.23 -5.21 -10.55
CA LEU A 274 -14.60 -5.79 -9.37
C LEU A 274 -13.83 -7.05 -9.76
N GLY A 275 -12.50 -7.00 -9.69
CA GLY A 275 -11.65 -8.17 -9.94
C GLY A 275 -11.74 -9.18 -8.80
N GLY A 276 -12.60 -10.19 -8.90
CA GLY A 276 -12.69 -11.31 -7.97
C GLY A 276 -12.38 -12.65 -8.63
N ASP A 277 -11.78 -13.54 -7.86
CA ASP A 277 -11.27 -14.85 -8.28
C ASP A 277 -11.79 -15.98 -7.37
N ASP A 278 -11.93 -17.18 -7.95
CA ASP A 278 -12.42 -18.37 -7.25
C ASP A 278 -11.55 -19.63 -7.51
N PRO A 279 -10.89 -20.20 -6.47
CA PRO A 279 -10.01 -21.37 -6.61
C PRO A 279 -10.68 -22.73 -6.96
N ASP A 280 -12.01 -22.79 -7.10
CA ASP A 280 -12.76 -23.96 -7.61
C ASP A 280 -13.39 -23.69 -8.99
N GLY A 281 -13.21 -22.49 -9.54
CA GLY A 281 -13.82 -22.04 -10.80
C GLY A 281 -15.33 -21.82 -10.68
N ASP A 282 -15.83 -21.45 -9.51
CA ASP A 282 -17.24 -21.11 -9.30
C ASP A 282 -17.57 -19.71 -9.84
N ARG A 283 -18.73 -19.57 -10.49
CA ARG A 283 -19.14 -18.28 -11.04
C ARG A 283 -19.61 -17.36 -9.91
N LEU A 284 -18.88 -16.26 -9.73
CA LEU A 284 -19.14 -15.28 -8.70
C LEU A 284 -20.42 -14.46 -8.94
N VAL A 285 -21.00 -13.98 -7.83
CA VAL A 285 -21.89 -12.83 -7.81
C VAL A 285 -21.50 -11.85 -6.70
N TYR A 286 -21.49 -10.57 -7.03
CA TYR A 286 -21.04 -9.52 -6.12
C TYR A 286 -22.21 -8.87 -5.37
N ILE A 287 -21.94 -8.45 -4.13
CA ILE A 287 -22.87 -7.69 -3.28
C ILE A 287 -22.19 -6.48 -2.63
N LEU A 288 -22.95 -5.38 -2.52
CA LEU A 288 -22.62 -4.24 -1.67
C LEU A 288 -22.91 -4.59 -0.20
N THR A 289 -21.91 -4.59 0.66
CA THR A 289 -22.04 -4.91 2.11
C THR A 289 -22.04 -3.67 2.98
N LYS A 290 -21.43 -2.56 2.53
CA LYS A 290 -21.56 -1.22 3.12
C LYS A 290 -21.58 -0.19 1.99
N ALA A 291 -22.58 0.68 1.98
CA ALA A 291 -22.64 1.83 1.09
C ALA A 291 -21.52 2.87 1.39
N PRO A 292 -21.16 3.71 0.41
CA PRO A 292 -20.42 4.95 0.67
C PRO A 292 -21.15 5.88 1.64
N THR A 293 -20.43 6.85 2.19
CA THR A 293 -20.93 7.83 3.16
C THR A 293 -21.25 9.17 2.50
N SER A 294 -20.49 9.57 1.47
CA SER A 294 -20.59 10.86 0.80
C SER A 294 -21.17 10.72 -0.60
N GLY A 295 -20.74 9.71 -1.36
CA GLY A 295 -21.27 9.35 -2.67
C GLY A 295 -22.41 8.33 -2.62
N SER A 296 -22.67 7.74 -3.78
CA SER A 296 -23.57 6.59 -3.97
C SER A 296 -22.87 5.56 -4.86
N VAL A 297 -23.20 4.28 -4.69
CA VAL A 297 -22.68 3.21 -5.55
C VAL A 297 -23.76 2.20 -5.92
N THR A 298 -23.82 1.83 -7.19
CA THR A 298 -24.57 0.68 -7.68
C THR A 298 -23.58 -0.41 -8.08
N ILE A 299 -23.82 -1.64 -7.65
CA ILE A 299 -23.01 -2.81 -8.00
C ILE A 299 -23.94 -3.86 -8.60
N ASN A 300 -23.65 -4.27 -9.82
CA ASN A 300 -24.35 -5.34 -10.53
C ASN A 300 -23.79 -6.70 -10.10
N ARG A 301 -24.60 -7.75 -10.27
CA ARG A 301 -24.21 -9.11 -9.85
C ARG A 301 -23.02 -9.67 -10.62
N ASP A 302 -22.76 -9.19 -11.84
CA ASP A 302 -21.61 -9.58 -12.65
C ASP A 302 -20.27 -8.99 -12.16
N GLY A 303 -20.30 -7.96 -11.31
CA GLY A 303 -19.10 -7.26 -10.82
C GLY A 303 -18.92 -5.86 -11.40
N THR A 304 -19.70 -5.47 -12.40
CA THR A 304 -19.70 -4.08 -12.88
C THR A 304 -20.29 -3.14 -11.83
N TYR A 305 -19.68 -1.96 -11.66
CA TYR A 305 -20.13 -0.95 -10.71
C TYR A 305 -20.19 0.44 -11.34
N SER A 306 -20.97 1.31 -10.70
CA SER A 306 -21.01 2.75 -10.94
C SER A 306 -21.01 3.46 -9.59
N TYR A 307 -19.94 4.20 -9.30
CA TYR A 307 -19.84 5.12 -8.16
C TYR A 307 -20.11 6.54 -8.64
N THR A 308 -20.94 7.29 -7.94
CA THR A 308 -21.13 8.73 -8.16
C THR A 308 -20.77 9.45 -6.86
N PRO A 309 -19.80 10.37 -6.85
CA PRO A 309 -19.50 11.18 -5.67
C PRO A 309 -20.70 12.06 -5.30
N GLY A 310 -20.72 12.54 -4.06
CA GLY A 310 -21.68 13.56 -3.65
C GLY A 310 -21.36 14.92 -4.28
N ASP A 311 -22.36 15.79 -4.40
CA ASP A 311 -22.14 17.18 -4.79
C ASP A 311 -21.10 17.83 -3.85
N ASP A 312 -20.14 18.56 -4.41
CA ASP A 312 -19.01 19.18 -3.72
C ASP A 312 -18.14 18.24 -2.85
N PHE A 313 -18.17 16.92 -3.08
CA PHE A 313 -17.36 15.97 -2.31
C PHE A 313 -15.85 16.20 -2.48
N ASN A 314 -15.18 16.44 -1.34
CA ASN A 314 -13.73 16.57 -1.24
C ASN A 314 -13.28 15.86 0.06
N GLY A 315 -12.42 14.85 -0.08
CA GLY A 315 -11.98 13.99 1.03
C GLY A 315 -11.98 12.50 0.67
N VAL A 316 -12.20 11.66 1.69
CA VAL A 316 -12.15 10.20 1.61
C VAL A 316 -13.54 9.59 1.77
N ASP A 317 -13.89 8.62 0.91
CA ASP A 317 -15.09 7.79 1.04
C ASP A 317 -14.74 6.31 0.87
N THR A 318 -15.60 5.40 1.38
CA THR A 318 -15.40 3.96 1.34
C THR A 318 -16.70 3.18 1.17
N PHE A 319 -16.75 2.32 0.15
CA PHE A 319 -17.78 1.29 0.00
C PHE A 319 -17.17 -0.11 0.18
N ARG A 320 -17.99 -1.06 0.64
CA ARG A 320 -17.52 -2.43 0.91
C ARG A 320 -18.26 -3.46 0.08
N VAL A 321 -17.51 -4.42 -0.44
CA VAL A 321 -18.00 -5.45 -1.36
C VAL A 321 -17.68 -6.84 -0.84
N ALA A 322 -18.43 -7.83 -1.28
CA ALA A 322 -18.05 -9.22 -1.19
C ALA A 322 -18.46 -9.94 -2.48
N ALA A 323 -17.59 -10.83 -2.97
CA ALA A 323 -17.97 -11.86 -3.90
C ALA A 323 -18.68 -13.00 -3.14
N ILE A 324 -19.52 -13.75 -3.83
CA ILE A 324 -20.17 -14.97 -3.34
C ILE A 324 -20.06 -16.00 -4.46
N ASP A 325 -19.52 -17.17 -4.16
CA ASP A 325 -19.48 -18.29 -5.10
C ASP A 325 -20.89 -18.89 -5.32
N LEU A 326 -21.08 -19.61 -6.43
CA LEU A 326 -22.38 -20.21 -6.78
C LEU A 326 -22.28 -21.73 -6.95
N GLY A 327 -21.85 -22.38 -5.88
CA GLY A 327 -21.80 -23.84 -5.78
C GLY A 327 -22.87 -24.46 -4.87
N LEU A 328 -22.66 -25.74 -4.56
CA LEU A 328 -23.30 -26.42 -3.43
C LEU A 328 -22.20 -27.11 -2.64
N HIS A 329 -21.87 -26.52 -1.50
CA HIS A 329 -20.68 -26.82 -0.70
C HIS A 329 -21.01 -26.85 0.79
N MET A 330 -20.49 -27.87 1.47
CA MET A 330 -20.35 -27.92 2.92
C MET A 330 -18.86 -27.94 3.23
N ASN A 331 -18.30 -26.78 3.56
CA ASN A 331 -16.86 -26.61 3.76
C ASN A 331 -16.39 -27.40 5.01
N LEU A 332 -15.94 -28.65 4.85
CA LEU A 332 -15.69 -29.56 5.97
C LEU A 332 -14.51 -29.12 6.84
N LEU A 333 -13.61 -28.31 6.29
CA LEU A 333 -12.47 -27.71 7.01
C LEU A 333 -12.90 -26.49 7.84
N GLN A 334 -13.97 -25.80 7.42
CA GLN A 334 -14.53 -24.62 8.08
C GLN A 334 -16.07 -24.66 8.03
N LEU A 335 -16.70 -25.54 8.81
CA LEU A 335 -18.15 -25.86 8.71
C LEU A 335 -19.10 -24.67 8.90
N LEU A 336 -18.61 -23.55 9.44
CA LEU A 336 -19.35 -22.31 9.69
C LEU A 336 -18.87 -21.12 8.82
N ARG A 337 -18.02 -21.35 7.80
CA ARG A 337 -17.54 -20.32 6.88
C ARG A 337 -18.71 -19.70 6.10
N PRO A 338 -18.74 -18.37 5.89
CA PRO A 338 -19.59 -17.77 4.88
C PRO A 338 -19.32 -18.34 3.48
N VAL A 339 -20.33 -18.29 2.62
CA VAL A 339 -20.24 -18.54 1.16
C VAL A 339 -19.64 -17.31 0.43
N SER A 340 -19.42 -16.21 1.16
CA SER A 340 -18.79 -15.02 0.62
C SER A 340 -17.27 -15.05 0.77
N SER A 341 -16.62 -14.25 -0.07
CA SER A 341 -15.26 -13.78 0.17
C SER A 341 -15.11 -13.06 1.51
N GLY A 342 -13.86 -12.73 1.87
CA GLY A 342 -13.61 -11.61 2.77
C GLY A 342 -14.20 -10.31 2.22
N VAL A 343 -14.51 -9.36 3.11
CA VAL A 343 -15.11 -8.08 2.71
C VAL A 343 -14.02 -7.10 2.31
N ALA A 344 -13.87 -6.86 1.00
CA ALA A 344 -12.97 -5.82 0.50
C ALA A 344 -13.56 -4.43 0.77
N THR A 345 -12.70 -3.48 1.13
CA THR A 345 -13.06 -2.06 1.29
C THR A 345 -12.45 -1.29 0.13
N SER A 346 -13.29 -0.90 -0.82
CA SER A 346 -12.92 0.02 -1.89
C SER A 346 -12.84 1.44 -1.33
N LEU A 347 -11.87 2.20 -1.81
CA LEU A 347 -11.44 3.48 -1.23
C LEU A 347 -11.42 4.55 -2.33
N ILE A 348 -11.93 5.74 -1.99
CA ILE A 348 -12.15 6.85 -2.93
C ILE A 348 -11.52 8.11 -2.33
N ASN A 349 -10.59 8.72 -3.07
CA ASN A 349 -9.82 9.89 -2.63
C ASN A 349 -9.98 11.04 -3.63
N GLN A 350 -10.99 11.90 -3.41
CA GLN A 350 -11.24 13.07 -4.26
C GLN A 350 -10.68 14.32 -3.57
N GLY A 351 -9.50 14.80 -4.00
CA GLY A 351 -8.80 15.92 -3.33
C GLY A 351 -8.46 15.66 -1.86
N ALA A 352 -8.31 14.37 -1.50
CA ALA A 352 -8.12 13.90 -0.13
C ALA A 352 -6.76 14.26 0.47
N ILE A 353 -5.74 14.44 -0.38
CA ILE A 353 -4.43 14.96 -0.03
C ILE A 353 -4.38 16.40 -0.56
N LYS A 354 -3.94 17.33 0.27
CA LYS A 354 -3.72 18.74 -0.09
C LYS A 354 -2.28 19.11 0.20
N LEU A 355 -1.76 20.08 -0.54
CA LEU A 355 -0.39 20.57 -0.43
C LEU A 355 -0.42 22.07 -0.14
N GLU A 356 0.18 22.49 0.97
CA GLU A 356 0.31 23.89 1.35
C GLU A 356 1.79 24.25 1.46
N PHE A 357 2.25 25.11 0.55
CA PHE A 357 3.65 25.54 0.46
C PHE A 357 3.83 26.95 1.01
N THR A 358 4.75 27.11 1.96
CA THR A 358 5.08 28.40 2.59
C THR A 358 6.50 28.80 2.24
N ASP A 359 6.61 29.81 1.40
CA ASP A 359 7.89 30.41 1.05
C ASP A 359 8.59 31.04 2.27
N LYS A 360 9.87 30.71 2.48
CA LYS A 360 10.77 31.29 3.51
C LYS A 360 11.95 32.05 2.90
N THR A 361 12.09 32.00 1.58
CA THR A 361 13.19 32.65 0.88
C THR A 361 13.18 34.16 1.08
N SER A 362 14.33 34.79 0.83
CA SER A 362 14.44 36.26 0.83
C SER A 362 14.50 36.84 -0.59
N SER A 363 14.61 35.97 -1.60
CA SER A 363 14.54 36.27 -3.03
C SER A 363 13.10 36.42 -3.55
N ASP A 364 12.98 36.73 -4.84
CA ASP A 364 11.73 36.57 -5.61
C ASP A 364 11.77 35.26 -6.45
N ASP A 365 12.68 34.31 -6.14
CA ASP A 365 12.94 33.16 -7.02
C ASP A 365 11.83 32.11 -6.98
N TRP A 366 11.09 31.94 -5.87
CA TRP A 366 9.82 31.18 -5.86
C TRP A 366 8.68 32.00 -6.49
N ASN A 367 8.88 32.43 -7.73
CA ASN A 367 7.90 33.20 -8.50
C ASN A 367 6.66 32.37 -8.88
N ALA A 368 5.63 33.06 -9.38
CA ALA A 368 4.32 32.46 -9.70
C ALA A 368 4.35 31.33 -10.74
N GLU A 369 5.35 31.27 -11.63
CA GLU A 369 5.50 30.23 -12.66
C GLU A 369 6.15 28.98 -12.07
N ARG A 370 7.25 29.14 -11.33
CA ARG A 370 7.90 28.05 -10.58
C ARG A 370 6.98 27.44 -9.52
N LEU A 371 6.23 28.28 -8.80
CA LEU A 371 5.19 27.83 -7.86
C LEU A 371 3.96 27.19 -8.55
N ALA A 372 3.74 27.39 -9.85
CA ALA A 372 2.71 26.66 -10.59
C ALA A 372 3.21 25.27 -10.98
N ALA A 373 4.39 25.17 -11.59
CA ALA A 373 5.04 23.89 -11.93
C ALA A 373 5.27 23.01 -10.69
N LEU A 374 5.61 23.61 -9.54
CA LEU A 374 5.74 22.90 -8.26
C LEU A 374 4.42 22.29 -7.79
N ARG A 375 3.31 23.03 -7.86
CA ARG A 375 2.00 22.49 -7.48
C ARG A 375 1.56 21.40 -8.45
N GLU A 376 1.73 21.60 -9.75
CA GLU A 376 1.40 20.62 -10.78
C GLU A 376 2.13 19.29 -10.57
N ALA A 377 3.46 19.30 -10.47
CA ALA A 377 4.24 18.07 -10.29
C ALA A 377 4.02 17.40 -8.92
N ALA A 378 3.76 18.17 -7.86
CA ALA A 378 3.43 17.64 -6.54
C ALA A 378 2.01 17.08 -6.48
N GLU A 379 1.04 17.69 -7.16
CA GLU A 379 -0.34 17.19 -7.32
C GLU A 379 -0.34 15.89 -8.13
N GLU A 380 0.44 15.80 -9.21
CA GLU A 380 0.66 14.55 -9.94
C GLU A 380 1.29 13.44 -9.08
N LEU A 381 2.25 13.76 -8.21
CA LEU A 381 2.86 12.77 -7.32
C LEU A 381 1.84 12.16 -6.34
N ILE A 382 1.00 12.99 -5.71
CA ILE A 382 0.03 12.53 -4.71
C ILE A 382 -1.11 11.69 -5.34
N GLU A 383 -1.33 11.75 -6.66
CA GLU A 383 -2.27 10.87 -7.36
C GLU A 383 -1.89 9.37 -7.34
N TYR A 384 -0.62 9.04 -7.08
CA TYR A 384 -0.21 7.64 -6.86
C TYR A 384 -0.65 7.11 -5.47
N PHE A 385 -0.93 7.98 -4.51
CA PHE A 385 -1.15 7.62 -3.11
C PHE A 385 -2.63 7.61 -2.70
N ARG A 386 -3.01 6.74 -1.76
CA ARG A 386 -4.34 6.75 -1.12
C ARG A 386 -4.18 6.88 0.39
N VAL A 387 -4.93 7.83 0.97
CA VAL A 387 -4.98 8.12 2.40
C VAL A 387 -6.33 7.68 2.98
N THR A 388 -6.35 7.20 4.22
CA THR A 388 -7.58 6.69 4.87
C THR A 388 -8.41 7.78 5.57
N ALA A 389 -7.85 8.97 5.76
CA ALA A 389 -8.52 10.19 6.18
C ALA A 389 -7.99 11.38 5.35
N PRO A 390 -8.75 12.48 5.15
CA PRO A 390 -8.25 13.65 4.44
C PRO A 390 -7.10 14.33 5.19
N VAL A 391 -6.07 14.77 4.46
CA VAL A 391 -4.88 15.42 5.01
C VAL A 391 -4.45 16.65 4.21
N THR A 392 -3.83 17.61 4.91
CA THR A 392 -2.97 18.63 4.30
C THR A 392 -1.53 18.30 4.67
N LEU A 393 -0.65 18.25 3.68
CA LEU A 393 0.80 18.26 3.85
C LEU A 393 1.30 19.70 3.76
N THR A 394 2.03 20.15 4.76
CA THR A 394 2.66 21.47 4.81
C THR A 394 4.14 21.38 4.49
N TYR A 395 4.62 22.24 3.61
CA TYR A 395 6.03 22.35 3.24
C TYR A 395 6.51 23.79 3.39
N ASP A 396 7.63 23.96 4.05
CA ASP A 396 8.40 25.20 4.02
C ASP A 396 9.34 25.16 2.81
N LEU A 397 9.38 26.22 1.99
CA LEU A 397 10.27 26.32 0.83
C LEU A 397 11.49 27.20 1.17
N THR A 398 12.69 26.68 0.91
CA THR A 398 13.97 27.35 1.10
C THR A 398 14.75 27.47 -0.21
N GLU A 399 15.91 28.11 -0.16
CA GLU A 399 16.83 28.31 -1.28
C GLU A 399 18.24 27.88 -0.85
N ASP A 400 18.94 27.18 -1.74
CA ASP A 400 20.38 26.92 -1.58
C ASP A 400 21.16 28.10 -2.18
N GLU A 401 21.88 28.81 -1.31
CA GLU A 401 22.70 29.98 -1.67
C GLU A 401 24.12 29.61 -2.17
N ASP A 402 24.52 28.34 -2.19
CA ASP A 402 25.87 27.96 -2.65
C ASP A 402 25.94 27.79 -4.18
N ASP A 403 26.68 28.70 -4.83
CA ASP A 403 26.99 28.67 -6.27
C ASP A 403 27.78 27.40 -6.67
N ASP A 404 28.59 26.84 -5.76
CA ASP A 404 29.52 25.74 -6.01
C ASP A 404 28.95 24.34 -5.67
N ASP A 405 27.76 24.21 -5.03
CA ASP A 405 27.19 22.89 -4.76
C ASP A 405 26.69 22.19 -6.05
N SER A 406 26.97 20.89 -6.15
CA SER A 406 26.40 19.97 -7.13
C SER A 406 24.93 19.65 -6.91
N THR A 407 24.41 19.78 -5.68
CA THR A 407 23.01 19.51 -5.33
C THR A 407 22.06 20.33 -6.21
N LEU A 408 21.00 19.68 -6.72
CA LEU A 408 19.98 20.34 -7.55
C LEU A 408 18.83 20.89 -6.69
N ALA A 409 18.40 20.08 -5.73
CA ALA A 409 17.37 20.36 -4.75
C ALA A 409 17.55 19.39 -3.57
N SER A 410 16.82 19.59 -2.48
CA SER A 410 16.58 18.55 -1.47
C SER A 410 15.14 18.63 -0.98
N ALA A 411 14.52 17.50 -0.61
CA ALA A 411 13.33 17.56 0.25
C ALA A 411 13.37 16.57 1.41
N SER A 412 12.94 17.06 2.57
CA SER A 412 13.07 16.35 3.84
C SER A 412 11.79 16.40 4.68
N SER A 413 11.72 15.53 5.67
CA SER A 413 10.69 15.51 6.71
C SER A 413 11.29 14.91 7.98
N PRO A 414 11.07 15.47 9.18
CA PRO A 414 11.64 14.93 10.42
C PRO A 414 11.10 13.52 10.73
N LEU A 415 11.86 12.70 11.46
CA LEU A 415 11.35 11.43 11.99
C LEU A 415 10.43 11.71 13.17
N VAL A 416 9.33 10.96 13.27
CA VAL A 416 8.31 11.14 14.33
C VAL A 416 8.81 10.82 15.74
N GLN A 417 9.92 10.09 15.87
CA GLN A 417 10.66 9.90 17.12
C GLN A 417 12.18 9.82 16.89
N SER A 418 12.94 10.11 17.95
CA SER A 418 14.42 10.02 18.01
C SER A 418 14.93 8.91 18.93
N THR A 419 14.02 8.11 19.51
CA THR A 419 14.30 6.92 20.31
C THR A 419 14.90 5.79 19.47
N PRO A 420 15.65 4.83 20.06
CA PRO A 420 16.11 3.65 19.33
C PRO A 420 14.94 2.87 18.71
N GLY A 421 14.98 2.63 17.40
CA GLY A 421 13.89 2.04 16.63
C GLY A 421 13.89 2.47 15.17
N PHE A 422 12.96 1.90 14.39
CA PHE A 422 12.63 2.33 13.02
C PHE A 422 11.37 3.19 13.04
N TRP A 423 11.44 4.40 12.48
CA TRP A 423 10.39 5.41 12.58
C TRP A 423 10.02 5.98 11.22
N LYS A 424 8.76 6.39 11.08
CA LYS A 424 8.28 7.09 9.89
C LYS A 424 8.81 8.53 9.85
N SER A 425 8.84 9.13 8.67
CA SER A 425 8.83 10.60 8.59
C SER A 425 7.45 11.14 9.01
N VAL A 426 7.35 12.43 9.34
CA VAL A 426 6.05 13.06 9.64
C VAL A 426 5.10 12.93 8.44
N VAL A 427 5.57 13.24 7.22
CA VAL A 427 4.80 13.09 5.98
C VAL A 427 4.33 11.63 5.79
N GLN A 428 5.22 10.65 6.01
CA GLN A 428 4.90 9.23 5.89
C GLN A 428 3.87 8.77 6.92
N GLN A 429 3.95 9.23 8.17
CA GLN A 429 2.91 8.93 9.15
C GLN A 429 1.58 9.55 8.73
N LYS A 430 1.57 10.87 8.48
CA LYS A 430 0.38 11.67 8.19
C LYS A 430 -0.41 11.13 7.00
N LEU A 431 0.26 10.75 5.91
CA LEU A 431 -0.37 10.08 4.77
C LEU A 431 -1.01 8.73 5.12
N GLN A 432 -0.39 7.94 6.02
CA GLN A 432 -0.83 6.57 6.29
C GLN A 432 -1.96 6.49 7.34
N ASP A 433 -1.91 7.28 8.41
CA ASP A 433 -2.90 7.24 9.52
C ASP A 433 -3.73 8.53 9.70
N GLY A 434 -3.44 9.59 8.94
CA GLY A 434 -4.11 10.88 9.04
C GLY A 434 -3.70 11.72 10.25
N VAL A 435 -2.70 11.30 11.02
CA VAL A 435 -2.27 11.97 12.26
C VAL A 435 -1.15 12.96 11.98
N ASP A 436 -1.40 14.21 12.35
CA ASP A 436 -0.40 15.25 12.41
C ASP A 436 0.53 15.03 13.63
N ALA A 437 1.82 14.80 13.38
CA ALA A 437 2.80 14.39 14.41
C ALA A 437 3.69 15.54 14.92
N ASN A 438 3.71 16.70 14.26
CA ASN A 438 4.51 17.89 14.58
C ASN A 438 3.65 19.15 14.88
N GLY A 439 2.36 19.11 14.57
CA GLY A 439 1.30 19.99 15.06
C GLY A 439 1.10 21.28 14.25
N ALA A 440 2.10 22.15 14.27
CA ALA A 440 2.05 23.46 13.59
C ALA A 440 3.37 23.86 12.92
N ALA A 441 4.34 22.95 12.90
CA ALA A 441 5.52 23.04 12.05
C ALA A 441 5.17 22.50 10.65
N ALA A 442 5.99 22.79 9.65
CA ALA A 442 5.86 22.15 8.35
C ALA A 442 6.15 20.64 8.45
N ASP A 443 5.33 19.81 7.80
CA ASP A 443 5.54 18.36 7.70
C ASP A 443 6.86 18.02 7.03
N GLY A 444 7.29 18.86 6.09
CA GLY A 444 8.58 18.79 5.43
C GLY A 444 9.13 20.13 5.00
N GLU A 445 10.28 20.08 4.35
CA GLU A 445 11.04 21.22 3.82
C GLU A 445 11.49 20.86 2.41
N ILE A 446 11.45 21.83 1.48
CA ILE A 446 11.97 21.69 0.11
C ILE A 446 12.95 22.83 -0.13
N GLU A 447 14.20 22.46 -0.36
CA GLU A 447 15.33 23.33 -0.64
C GLU A 447 15.66 23.24 -2.14
N TRP A 448 15.99 24.36 -2.77
CA TRP A 448 16.15 24.38 -4.23
C TRP A 448 17.31 25.26 -4.69
N ASN A 449 18.18 24.73 -5.55
CA ASN A 449 19.32 25.46 -6.09
C ASN A 449 18.89 26.17 -7.40
N TRP A 450 18.58 27.46 -7.30
CA TRP A 450 18.12 28.27 -8.43
C TRP A 450 19.24 28.73 -9.38
N ASN A 451 20.50 28.47 -9.05
CA ASN A 451 21.65 28.69 -9.94
C ASN A 451 21.76 27.66 -11.08
N LYS A 452 21.00 26.56 -11.01
CA LYS A 452 20.89 25.59 -12.12
C LYS A 452 19.89 26.09 -13.18
N LEU A 453 20.00 25.61 -14.42
CA LEU A 453 19.07 25.95 -15.51
C LEU A 453 17.94 24.92 -15.57
N TRP A 454 16.70 25.38 -15.47
CA TRP A 454 15.51 24.57 -15.20
C TRP A 454 14.45 24.68 -16.29
N GLY A 455 14.04 23.55 -16.86
CA GLY A 455 12.84 23.44 -17.70
C GLY A 455 11.62 23.18 -16.82
N LEU A 456 10.61 24.07 -16.87
CA LEU A 456 9.41 24.01 -16.02
C LEU A 456 8.20 23.34 -16.68
N GLY A 457 8.21 23.21 -18.01
CA GLY A 457 7.11 22.65 -18.81
C GLY A 457 7.29 21.15 -19.06
N ASP A 458 6.84 20.70 -20.23
CA ASP A 458 6.96 19.30 -20.68
C ASP A 458 7.95 19.14 -21.85
N ASP A 459 8.13 20.19 -22.66
CA ASP A 459 9.25 20.33 -23.60
C ASP A 459 10.52 20.78 -22.83
N ILE A 460 11.33 19.83 -22.34
CA ILE A 460 12.62 20.11 -21.66
C ILE A 460 13.77 20.05 -22.68
N ALA A 461 14.66 21.06 -22.71
CA ALA A 461 15.80 21.06 -23.61
C ALA A 461 17.04 20.34 -23.04
N ASP A 462 17.89 19.75 -23.91
CA ASP A 462 19.10 18.97 -23.59
C ASP A 462 20.12 19.64 -22.65
N ASN A 463 20.01 20.96 -22.43
CA ASN A 463 20.89 21.76 -21.58
C ASN A 463 20.27 22.16 -20.23
N GLU A 464 19.02 21.75 -19.96
CA GLU A 464 18.21 22.10 -18.79
C GLU A 464 17.95 20.86 -17.93
N TYR A 465 17.72 21.04 -16.63
CA TYR A 465 17.20 19.98 -15.75
C TYR A 465 15.67 20.00 -15.77
N ASP A 466 15.05 18.82 -15.73
CA ASP A 466 13.60 18.66 -15.64
C ASP A 466 13.12 18.94 -14.21
N PHE A 467 12.56 20.13 -14.00
CA PHE A 467 12.07 20.57 -12.69
C PHE A 467 10.96 19.66 -12.16
N LYS A 468 10.05 19.20 -13.03
CA LYS A 468 8.92 18.35 -12.62
C LYS A 468 9.37 16.94 -12.25
N ALA A 469 10.47 16.43 -12.82
CA ALA A 469 11.06 15.14 -12.43
C ALA A 469 11.78 15.24 -11.09
N VAL A 470 12.72 16.19 -10.95
CA VAL A 470 13.51 16.36 -9.71
C VAL A 470 12.60 16.62 -8.50
N LEU A 471 11.53 17.41 -8.64
CA LEU A 471 10.63 17.66 -7.51
C LEU A 471 9.89 16.38 -7.06
N ARG A 472 9.52 15.48 -7.99
CA ARG A 472 8.88 14.20 -7.64
C ARG A 472 9.86 13.27 -6.93
N HIS A 473 11.10 13.22 -7.40
CA HIS A 473 12.21 12.50 -6.76
C HIS A 473 12.41 12.97 -5.32
N GLU A 474 12.64 14.28 -5.12
CA GLU A 474 12.89 14.85 -3.79
C GLU A 474 11.71 14.62 -2.83
N MET A 475 10.48 14.86 -3.27
CA MET A 475 9.30 14.61 -2.43
C MET A 475 9.17 13.13 -2.01
N LEU A 476 9.70 12.16 -2.77
CA LEU A 476 9.72 10.77 -2.31
C LEU A 476 10.71 10.56 -1.13
N HIS A 477 11.79 11.34 -1.01
CA HIS A 477 12.66 11.33 0.18
C HIS A 477 11.95 11.88 1.42
N SER A 478 11.14 12.94 1.31
CA SER A 478 10.34 13.43 2.44
C SER A 478 9.22 12.44 2.83
N PHE A 479 8.68 11.70 1.85
CA PHE A 479 7.77 10.56 2.03
C PHE A 479 8.50 9.31 2.61
N GLY A 480 9.80 9.40 2.91
CA GLY A 480 10.55 8.37 3.63
C GLY A 480 11.25 7.34 2.74
N PHE A 481 11.34 7.56 1.42
CA PHE A 481 12.24 6.82 0.52
C PHE A 481 13.69 7.22 0.78
N THR A 482 14.23 6.89 1.96
CA THR A 482 15.64 7.09 2.32
C THR A 482 16.00 6.32 3.59
N GLY A 483 17.08 5.53 3.57
CA GLY A 483 17.58 4.85 4.77
C GLY A 483 18.14 5.81 5.83
N ARG A 484 18.49 7.05 5.45
CA ARG A 484 19.24 8.02 6.28
C ARG A 484 20.52 7.40 6.86
N ILE A 485 21.12 6.43 6.19
CA ILE A 485 22.43 5.88 6.53
C ILE A 485 23.46 6.92 6.10
N ARG A 486 24.32 7.33 7.04
CA ARG A 486 25.35 8.37 6.82
C ARG A 486 26.61 7.95 7.56
N THR A 487 27.77 8.20 6.98
CA THR A 487 29.08 7.93 7.61
C THR A 487 29.62 9.21 8.25
N PRO A 488 30.19 9.17 9.47
CA PRO A 488 30.43 8.00 10.33
C PRO A 488 29.25 7.61 11.24
N ASP A 489 28.14 8.36 11.24
CA ASP A 489 27.02 8.23 12.19
C ASP A 489 26.49 6.79 12.32
N VAL A 490 26.44 6.06 11.20
CA VAL A 490 26.00 4.67 11.07
C VAL A 490 26.54 3.73 12.16
N TYR A 491 27.77 3.94 12.64
CA TYR A 491 28.42 3.11 13.66
C TYR A 491 27.92 3.37 15.11
N THR A 492 27.09 4.39 15.32
CA THR A 492 26.61 4.81 16.65
C THR A 492 25.11 5.09 16.71
N LYS A 493 24.51 5.42 15.57
CA LYS A 493 23.08 5.68 15.37
C LYS A 493 22.25 4.44 15.71
N ARG A 494 21.06 4.67 16.31
CA ARG A 494 20.09 3.62 16.63
C ARG A 494 18.63 4.00 16.33
N ASN A 495 18.38 5.22 15.90
CA ASN A 495 17.08 5.71 15.44
C ASN A 495 17.14 5.86 13.91
N TRP A 496 16.29 5.13 13.20
CA TRP A 496 16.36 4.96 11.76
C TRP A 496 15.01 5.28 11.10
N SER A 497 15.01 5.47 9.78
CA SER A 497 13.75 5.50 9.02
C SER A 497 13.14 4.10 8.91
N THR A 498 11.84 4.00 8.61
CA THR A 498 11.21 2.71 8.26
C THR A 498 11.82 2.07 7.00
N TYR A 499 12.36 2.86 6.07
CA TYR A 499 13.12 2.34 4.93
C TYR A 499 14.35 1.53 5.35
N ALA A 500 15.06 1.99 6.39
CA ALA A 500 16.29 1.36 6.84
C ALA A 500 16.11 -0.07 7.38
N SER A 501 14.92 -0.47 7.83
CA SER A 501 14.66 -1.88 8.24
C SER A 501 14.63 -2.86 7.07
N PHE A 502 14.58 -2.35 5.83
CA PHE A 502 14.61 -3.16 4.61
C PHE A 502 15.97 -3.12 3.89
N VAL A 503 16.95 -2.36 4.38
CA VAL A 503 18.29 -2.30 3.76
C VAL A 503 19.02 -3.62 4.04
N SER A 504 19.34 -4.35 2.98
CA SER A 504 19.93 -5.69 3.02
C SER A 504 21.17 -5.81 2.12
N ASP A 505 21.77 -6.99 2.12
CA ASP A 505 22.62 -7.43 1.01
C ASP A 505 21.77 -8.06 -0.13
N LYS A 506 22.46 -8.61 -1.13
CA LYS A 506 21.89 -9.29 -2.29
C LYS A 506 21.13 -10.59 -1.98
N ASP A 507 21.43 -11.21 -0.83
CA ASP A 507 20.85 -12.50 -0.41
C ASP A 507 19.66 -12.30 0.55
N GLY A 508 19.44 -11.07 1.01
CA GLY A 508 18.31 -10.65 1.83
C GLY A 508 18.62 -10.56 3.33
N GLU A 509 19.89 -10.59 3.75
CA GLU A 509 20.26 -10.39 5.16
C GLU A 509 20.27 -8.88 5.48
N PHE A 510 19.52 -8.45 6.50
CA PHE A 510 19.34 -7.04 6.82
C PHE A 510 20.56 -6.43 7.56
N ALA A 511 20.99 -5.25 7.12
CA ALA A 511 22.20 -4.59 7.62
C ALA A 511 22.06 -3.97 9.03
N ILE A 512 20.84 -3.92 9.57
CA ILE A 512 20.53 -3.35 10.90
C ILE A 512 19.77 -4.41 11.72
N GLY A 513 20.35 -4.85 12.83
CA GLY A 513 19.79 -5.90 13.68
C GLY A 513 18.62 -5.45 14.57
N GLU A 514 17.97 -6.41 15.25
CA GLU A 514 16.83 -6.17 16.16
C GLU A 514 17.15 -5.22 17.33
N ASP A 515 18.42 -5.03 17.68
CA ASP A 515 18.86 -4.05 18.69
C ASP A 515 19.09 -2.63 18.10
N PHE A 516 18.70 -2.44 16.84
CA PHE A 516 18.84 -1.23 16.04
C PHE A 516 20.30 -0.77 15.82
N ARG A 517 21.27 -1.67 15.91
CA ARG A 517 22.65 -1.39 15.49
C ARG A 517 22.91 -1.85 14.06
N TRP A 518 23.72 -1.09 13.34
CA TRP A 518 24.36 -1.51 12.10
C TRP A 518 25.32 -2.68 12.37
N ASP A 519 25.29 -3.73 11.55
CA ASP A 519 26.33 -4.76 11.58
C ASP A 519 27.55 -4.34 10.75
N SER A 520 28.69 -4.27 11.43
CA SER A 520 30.03 -4.11 10.87
C SER A 520 30.38 -5.03 9.69
N ALA A 521 29.72 -6.18 9.54
CA ALA A 521 29.87 -7.07 8.38
C ALA A 521 29.52 -6.37 7.04
N PHE A 522 28.56 -5.44 7.06
CA PHE A 522 28.08 -4.67 5.90
C PHE A 522 28.92 -3.43 5.60
N ASN A 523 30.00 -3.17 6.36
CA ASN A 523 30.88 -2.03 6.12
C ASN A 523 31.47 -1.96 4.69
N PRO A 524 31.83 -3.09 4.02
CA PRO A 524 32.26 -3.03 2.62
C PRO A 524 31.12 -2.67 1.66
N ASN A 525 29.89 -3.09 1.97
CA ASN A 525 28.71 -2.88 1.14
C ASN A 525 28.31 -1.41 1.02
N LEU A 526 28.68 -0.56 1.99
CA LEU A 526 28.50 0.88 1.91
C LEU A 526 29.15 1.48 0.64
N THR A 527 30.28 0.90 0.19
CA THR A 527 31.05 1.36 -0.99
C THR A 527 31.17 0.25 -2.04
N GLY A 528 30.03 -0.34 -2.45
CA GLY A 528 29.94 -1.34 -3.53
C GLY A 528 30.57 -2.72 -3.23
N GLY A 529 31.27 -2.87 -2.10
CA GLY A 529 31.88 -4.14 -1.68
C GLY A 529 30.82 -5.22 -1.50
N ASN A 530 31.20 -6.48 -1.75
CA ASN A 530 30.30 -7.64 -1.72
C ASN A 530 29.09 -7.55 -2.70
N GLY A 531 29.04 -6.54 -3.58
CA GLY A 531 27.91 -6.28 -4.49
C GLY A 531 27.01 -5.11 -4.06
N GLY A 532 27.39 -4.32 -3.05
CA GLY A 532 26.63 -3.14 -2.61
C GLY A 532 25.52 -3.45 -1.60
N LEU A 533 24.59 -2.51 -1.45
CA LEU A 533 23.40 -2.63 -0.59
C LEU A 533 22.12 -2.66 -1.44
N PHE A 534 21.07 -3.23 -0.88
CA PHE A 534 19.82 -3.51 -1.58
C PHE A 534 18.62 -3.15 -0.70
N PHE A 535 17.45 -2.97 -1.32
CA PHE A 535 16.18 -2.92 -0.61
C PHE A 535 15.50 -4.30 -0.68
N GLY A 536 15.48 -5.00 0.45
CA GLY A 536 14.91 -6.34 0.64
C GLY A 536 13.46 -6.35 1.12
N GLY A 537 12.67 -5.31 0.83
CA GLY A 537 11.23 -5.30 1.13
C GLY A 537 10.47 -6.37 0.34
N PRO A 538 9.52 -7.10 0.94
CA PRO A 538 8.93 -8.29 0.32
C PRO A 538 8.10 -8.00 -0.95
N THR A 539 7.46 -6.83 -1.07
CA THR A 539 6.71 -6.44 -2.26
C THR A 539 7.65 -6.00 -3.38
N ALA A 540 8.66 -5.18 -3.06
CA ALA A 540 9.71 -4.80 -4.01
C ALA A 540 10.47 -6.02 -4.55
N VAL A 541 10.83 -6.97 -3.67
CA VAL A 541 11.45 -8.25 -4.02
C VAL A 541 10.51 -9.12 -4.88
N ALA A 542 9.21 -9.14 -4.59
CA ALA A 542 8.26 -9.90 -5.41
C ALA A 542 8.04 -9.30 -6.82
N VAL A 543 8.19 -7.98 -6.98
CA VAL A 543 8.11 -7.30 -8.28
C VAL A 543 9.43 -7.42 -9.06
N TYR A 544 10.59 -7.24 -8.41
CA TYR A 544 11.89 -7.28 -9.06
C TYR A 544 12.50 -8.70 -9.16
N GLY A 545 11.90 -9.69 -8.48
CA GLY A 545 12.36 -11.08 -8.42
C GLY A 545 13.52 -11.35 -7.43
N ARG A 546 14.13 -10.30 -6.87
CA ARG A 546 15.28 -10.31 -5.95
C ARG A 546 15.34 -8.96 -5.18
N PRO A 547 16.21 -8.79 -4.17
CA PRO A 547 16.44 -7.47 -3.55
C PRO A 547 16.81 -6.40 -4.61
N VAL A 548 16.31 -5.18 -4.43
CA VAL A 548 16.47 -4.09 -5.40
C VAL A 548 17.82 -3.37 -5.17
N PRO A 549 18.73 -3.27 -6.16
CA PRO A 549 20.01 -2.59 -6.01
C PRO A 549 19.87 -1.12 -5.60
N LEU A 550 20.66 -0.70 -4.61
CA LEU A 550 20.75 0.69 -4.14
C LEU A 550 22.13 1.29 -4.42
N PHE A 551 22.12 2.57 -4.79
CA PHE A 551 23.32 3.33 -5.09
C PHE A 551 24.31 3.30 -3.90
N THR A 552 25.47 2.69 -4.13
CA THR A 552 26.54 2.50 -3.12
C THR A 552 27.95 2.79 -3.70
N PRO A 553 28.24 4.05 -4.08
CA PRO A 553 29.52 4.47 -4.67
C PRO A 553 30.73 4.29 -3.75
N ASP A 554 31.92 4.20 -4.33
CA ASP A 554 33.20 4.42 -3.66
C ASP A 554 33.82 5.74 -4.17
N PRO A 555 33.89 6.81 -3.34
CA PRO A 555 33.55 6.88 -1.92
C PRO A 555 32.04 6.97 -1.62
N PHE A 556 31.65 6.66 -0.38
CA PHE A 556 30.29 6.82 0.12
C PHE A 556 29.84 8.30 0.11
N GLU A 557 28.64 8.57 -0.40
CA GLU A 557 28.07 9.91 -0.56
C GLU A 557 26.96 10.17 0.46
N ASN A 558 27.20 11.13 1.37
CA ASN A 558 26.37 11.42 2.53
C ASN A 558 25.07 12.16 2.18
N GLY A 559 24.09 11.40 1.69
CA GLY A 559 22.77 11.87 1.27
C GLY A 559 22.21 10.88 0.27
N SER A 560 22.95 10.70 -0.83
CA SER A 560 22.62 9.83 -1.96
C SER A 560 22.73 8.34 -1.65
N SER A 561 23.85 7.89 -1.06
CA SER A 561 24.10 6.46 -0.87
C SER A 561 23.03 5.82 0.01
N THR A 562 22.43 4.72 -0.47
CA THR A 562 21.26 4.03 0.14
C THR A 562 19.94 4.83 0.22
N SER A 563 19.86 6.02 -0.38
CA SER A 563 18.59 6.74 -0.61
C SER A 563 18.06 6.52 -2.03
N HIS A 564 18.93 6.17 -2.97
CA HIS A 564 18.63 6.04 -4.41
C HIS A 564 18.74 4.61 -4.92
N THR A 565 18.05 4.32 -6.03
CA THR A 565 18.25 3.09 -6.82
C THR A 565 19.56 3.18 -7.61
N ASP A 566 20.17 2.02 -7.92
CA ASP A 566 21.50 1.98 -8.54
C ASP A 566 21.53 2.44 -10.02
N ASP A 567 22.33 3.47 -10.32
CA ASP A 567 22.44 4.08 -11.66
C ASP A 567 23.08 3.18 -12.72
N GLU A 568 23.89 2.19 -12.35
CA GLU A 568 24.50 1.27 -13.32
C GLU A 568 23.57 0.10 -13.67
N ILE A 569 22.62 -0.24 -12.80
CA ILE A 569 21.56 -1.22 -13.10
C ILE A 569 20.38 -0.56 -13.80
N PHE A 570 19.90 0.57 -13.27
CA PHE A 570 18.69 1.24 -13.72
C PHE A 570 19.03 2.42 -14.64
N LYS A 571 19.39 2.10 -15.89
CA LYS A 571 19.76 3.08 -16.94
C LYS A 571 18.92 2.90 -18.20
N ASP A 572 18.97 3.89 -19.09
CA ASP A 572 18.16 3.94 -20.32
C ASP A 572 18.08 2.61 -21.08
N PRO A 573 16.87 2.15 -21.47
CA PRO A 573 15.55 2.78 -21.34
C PRO A 573 14.82 2.46 -20.01
N HIS A 574 15.52 1.94 -19.01
CA HIS A 574 14.97 1.43 -17.74
C HIS A 574 15.42 2.24 -16.51
N GLN A 575 15.65 3.55 -16.69
CA GLN A 575 15.86 4.46 -15.56
C GLN A 575 14.60 4.53 -14.69
N LEU A 576 14.78 4.65 -13.38
CA LEU A 576 13.70 4.83 -12.40
C LEU A 576 13.65 6.30 -11.93
N LEU A 577 12.56 6.73 -11.32
CA LEU A 577 12.43 8.09 -10.79
C LEU A 577 13.42 8.35 -9.64
N MET A 578 13.70 7.33 -8.81
CA MET A 578 14.58 7.39 -7.64
C MET A 578 16.05 7.05 -7.93
N ASN A 579 16.47 7.07 -9.19
CA ASN A 579 17.88 7.07 -9.59
C ASN A 579 18.63 8.30 -9.05
N HIS A 580 19.89 8.14 -8.68
CA HIS A 580 20.68 9.23 -8.12
C HIS A 580 21.01 10.30 -9.18
N ALA A 581 21.55 9.87 -10.32
CA ALA A 581 21.92 10.77 -11.40
C ALA A 581 20.75 11.04 -12.36
N THR A 582 20.01 12.13 -12.14
CA THR A 582 19.14 12.70 -13.17
C THR A 582 19.96 13.48 -14.20
N GLY A 583 19.65 13.26 -15.48
CA GLY A 583 20.36 13.88 -16.60
C GLY A 583 19.91 15.32 -16.88
N LYS A 584 20.27 15.80 -18.07
CA LYS A 584 19.69 17.01 -18.67
C LYS A 584 18.86 16.65 -19.88
N GLY A 585 17.83 17.45 -20.17
CA GLY A 585 16.72 17.07 -21.04
C GLY A 585 15.59 16.37 -20.27
N PRO A 586 14.61 15.79 -20.98
CA PRO A 586 13.47 15.09 -20.38
C PRO A 586 13.93 13.94 -19.48
N SER A 587 13.34 13.81 -18.29
CA SER A 587 13.68 12.76 -17.32
C SER A 587 12.45 11.91 -16.94
N VAL A 588 12.66 10.80 -16.24
CA VAL A 588 11.56 9.96 -15.75
C VAL A 588 10.71 10.72 -14.74
N ARG A 589 9.38 10.70 -14.92
CA ARG A 589 8.39 11.45 -14.10
C ARG A 589 7.33 10.56 -13.44
N GLU A 590 7.41 9.25 -13.64
CA GLU A 590 6.43 8.26 -13.20
C GLU A 590 7.06 7.29 -12.19
N ILE A 591 6.26 6.85 -11.20
CA ILE A 591 6.68 5.83 -10.25
C ILE A 591 6.60 4.46 -10.92
N SER A 592 7.73 3.77 -11.06
CA SER A 592 7.77 2.42 -11.63
C SER A 592 7.10 1.38 -10.73
N ALA A 593 6.86 0.20 -11.30
CA ALA A 593 6.40 -0.96 -10.53
C ALA A 593 7.31 -1.32 -9.33
N ILE A 594 8.63 -1.16 -9.48
CA ILE A 594 9.62 -1.48 -8.45
C ILE A 594 9.50 -0.49 -7.29
N GLU A 595 9.44 0.81 -7.61
CA GLU A 595 9.31 1.89 -6.61
C GLU A 595 7.94 1.88 -5.93
N ALA A 596 6.88 1.55 -6.66
CA ALA A 596 5.57 1.31 -6.08
C ALA A 596 5.60 0.12 -5.09
N GLY A 597 6.36 -0.94 -5.39
CA GLY A 597 6.64 -2.04 -4.47
C GLY A 597 7.36 -1.57 -3.20
N ILE A 598 8.42 -0.76 -3.34
CA ILE A 598 9.15 -0.15 -2.22
C ILE A 598 8.20 0.68 -1.34
N LEU A 599 7.37 1.52 -1.94
CA LEU A 599 6.41 2.36 -1.21
C LEU A 599 5.33 1.52 -0.49
N ILE A 600 4.87 0.41 -1.08
CA ILE A 600 3.95 -0.53 -0.44
C ILE A 600 4.62 -1.18 0.79
N ASP A 601 5.90 -1.56 0.71
CA ASP A 601 6.66 -2.09 1.85
C ASP A 601 6.90 -1.04 2.95
N LEU A 602 7.03 0.24 2.58
CA LEU A 602 7.00 1.38 3.51
C LEU A 602 5.61 1.63 4.15
N GLY A 603 4.59 0.85 3.76
CA GLY A 603 3.23 0.89 4.33
C GLY A 603 2.24 1.81 3.60
N TYR A 604 2.56 2.27 2.39
CA TYR A 604 1.64 3.08 1.59
C TYR A 604 0.60 2.25 0.84
N ILE A 605 -0.58 2.83 0.65
CA ILE A 605 -1.55 2.35 -0.35
C ILE A 605 -1.21 3.09 -1.65
N VAL A 606 -0.38 2.47 -2.49
CA VAL A 606 0.00 2.99 -3.82
C VAL A 606 -0.87 2.35 -4.90
N VAL A 607 -1.18 3.13 -5.92
CA VAL A 607 -1.87 2.71 -7.14
C VAL A 607 -1.09 3.31 -8.30
N ALA A 608 -0.48 2.47 -9.14
CA ALA A 608 0.10 2.93 -10.39
C ALA A 608 -0.98 3.60 -11.26
N ARG A 609 -0.60 4.64 -12.00
CA ARG A 609 -1.43 5.12 -13.11
C ARG A 609 -1.57 3.97 -14.13
N PRO A 610 -2.76 3.72 -14.71
CA PRO A 610 -2.86 2.83 -15.85
C PRO A 610 -1.98 3.39 -16.99
N SER A 611 -1.33 2.52 -17.75
CA SER A 611 -0.60 2.95 -18.95
C SER A 611 -1.56 3.68 -19.90
N PRO A 612 -1.12 4.68 -20.68
CA PRO A 612 -1.90 5.19 -21.80
C PRO A 612 -2.43 4.06 -22.71
N GLU A 613 -1.67 2.97 -22.85
CA GLU A 613 -2.05 1.79 -23.63
C GLU A 613 -3.15 0.92 -22.97
N ASP A 614 -3.30 0.97 -21.64
CA ASP A 614 -4.37 0.26 -20.91
C ASP A 614 -5.75 0.95 -21.05
N SER A 615 -5.80 2.18 -21.58
CA SER A 615 -7.02 2.98 -21.63
C SER A 615 -7.98 2.63 -22.78
N ASP A 616 -7.53 1.81 -23.74
CA ASP A 616 -8.27 1.38 -24.95
C ASP A 616 -8.66 -0.12 -24.94
N ALA A 617 -8.56 -0.82 -23.78
CA ALA A 617 -8.69 -2.28 -23.63
C ALA A 617 -10.07 -2.80 -23.16
#